data_AF-A0A2V5PGY6-F1
#
_entry.id   AF-A0A2V5PGY6-F1
#
_cell.length_a   1.000
_cell.length_b   1.000
_cell.length_c   1.000
_cell.angle_alpha   90.00
_cell.angle_beta   90.00
_cell.angle_gamma   90.00
#
_symmetry.space_group_name_H-M   'P 1'
#
loop_
_entity.id
_entity.type
_entity.pdbx_description
1 polymer ?
#
loop_
_entity_poly.entity_id
_entity_poly.type
_entity_poly.pdbx_seq_one_letter_code
_entity_poly.pdbx_strand_id
1 'polypeptide(L)'
;MPSVVFLRAVNVGRANRCQPALIAKQLSKFGVVNIGAVGTFVVRENVSESALRVAIANKLPFKCEIMICPARDIIKLASKDLFAQQPSGPNITQFVNVLAKRLHAPPPLPLSLPSDGDWLIKIIAIQGRFVLGLYRRQMKAISYLGKVEKLLGVPATTRNWNTILKVAAILKRT
;
A
#
# COMPACT_ATOMS: atom_id res chain seq x y z
N MET A 1 15.43 8.64 8.24
CA MET A 1 14.17 9.35 8.56
C MET A 1 13.10 8.30 8.86
N PRO A 2 11.97 8.68 9.50
CA PRO A 2 10.86 7.75 9.67
C PRO A 2 10.40 7.16 8.34
N SER A 3 10.00 5.90 8.35
CA SER A 3 9.63 5.15 7.16
C SER A 3 8.33 4.40 7.36
N VAL A 4 7.68 4.05 6.24
CA VAL A 4 6.48 3.21 6.24
C VAL A 4 6.79 1.94 5.46
N VAL A 5 6.38 0.81 6.03
CA VAL A 5 6.64 -0.52 5.46
C VAL A 5 5.33 -1.19 5.11
N PHE A 6 5.24 -1.75 3.91
CA PHE A 6 4.13 -2.57 3.45
C PHE A 6 4.63 -3.94 3.03
N LEU A 7 4.05 -4.99 3.61
CA LEU A 7 4.31 -6.37 3.23
C LEU A 7 3.34 -6.81 2.14
N ARG A 8 3.86 -7.41 1.05
CA ARG A 8 3.03 -7.92 -0.03
C ARG A 8 2.45 -9.30 0.33
N ALA A 9 1.17 -9.48 0.03
CA ALA A 9 0.45 -10.76 0.08
C ALA A 9 0.54 -11.50 1.44
N VAL A 10 0.60 -10.76 2.55
CA VAL A 10 0.58 -11.31 3.91
C VAL A 10 -0.84 -11.50 4.40
N ASN A 11 -1.12 -12.65 5.02
CA ASN A 11 -2.43 -12.98 5.62
C ASN A 11 -3.60 -12.92 4.61
N VAL A 12 -3.34 -13.20 3.33
CA VAL A 12 -4.36 -13.25 2.26
C VAL A 12 -4.62 -14.71 1.87
N GLY A 13 -5.88 -15.09 1.67
CA GLY A 13 -6.24 -16.39 1.10
C GLY A 13 -5.73 -17.60 1.90
N ARG A 14 -5.58 -17.45 3.23
CA ARG A 14 -5.02 -18.44 4.18
C ARG A 14 -3.51 -18.73 4.04
N ALA A 15 -2.80 -18.05 3.13
CA ALA A 15 -1.36 -18.19 2.90
C ALA A 15 -0.53 -17.09 3.61
N ASN A 16 0.81 -17.25 3.60
CA ASN A 16 1.78 -16.27 4.10
C ASN A 16 1.40 -15.69 5.47
N ARG A 17 1.14 -16.61 6.41
CA ARG A 17 0.62 -16.24 7.73
C ARG A 17 1.71 -15.68 8.61
N CYS A 18 1.50 -14.48 9.14
CA CYS A 18 2.33 -13.93 10.21
C CYS A 18 1.48 -13.12 11.18
N GLN A 19 2.08 -12.75 12.32
CA GLN A 19 1.45 -11.88 13.32
C GLN A 19 2.13 -10.50 13.29
N PRO A 20 1.61 -9.51 12.53
CA PRO A 20 2.22 -8.19 12.44
C PRO A 20 2.44 -7.50 13.79
N ALA A 21 1.51 -7.66 14.74
CA ALA A 21 1.66 -7.11 16.09
C ALA A 21 2.88 -7.70 16.83
N LEU A 22 3.13 -9.01 16.69
CA LEU A 22 4.31 -9.66 17.26
C LEU A 22 5.60 -9.17 16.59
N ILE A 23 5.60 -9.01 15.26
CA ILE A 23 6.74 -8.45 14.52
C ILE A 23 7.07 -7.04 15.02
N ALA A 24 6.06 -6.19 15.21
CA ALA A 24 6.25 -4.84 15.75
C ALA A 24 6.84 -4.87 17.17
N LYS A 25 6.34 -5.75 18.04
CA LYS A 25 6.88 -5.95 19.40
C LYS A 25 8.34 -6.40 19.37
N GLN A 26 8.69 -7.35 18.50
CA GLN A 26 10.06 -7.87 18.36
C GLN A 26 11.04 -6.87 17.73
N LEU A 27 10.53 -5.86 17.03
CA LEU A 27 11.31 -4.78 16.41
C LEU A 27 11.12 -3.44 17.14
N SER A 28 10.75 -3.47 18.43
CA SER A 28 10.49 -2.27 19.25
C SER A 28 11.65 -1.27 19.27
N LYS A 29 12.89 -1.75 19.15
CA LYS A 29 14.10 -0.92 19.03
C LYS A 29 14.10 0.05 17.84
N PHE A 30 13.26 -0.17 16.83
CA PHE A 30 13.08 0.73 15.69
C PHE A 30 11.80 1.57 15.79
N GLY A 31 11.12 1.56 16.95
CA GLY A 31 9.88 2.29 17.15
C GLY A 31 8.76 1.84 16.20
N VAL A 32 8.69 0.53 15.92
CA VAL A 32 7.74 -0.04 14.96
C VAL A 32 6.32 -0.02 15.51
N VAL A 33 5.41 0.62 14.79
CA VAL A 33 3.97 0.65 15.07
C VAL A 33 3.23 -0.16 14.01
N ASN A 34 2.52 -1.20 14.43
CA ASN A 34 1.71 -2.03 13.54
C ASN A 34 0.36 -1.37 13.19
N ILE A 35 -0.03 -1.44 11.92
CA ILE A 35 -1.30 -0.96 11.38
C ILE A 35 -2.09 -2.14 10.80
N GLY A 36 -2.95 -2.72 11.63
CA GLY A 36 -3.88 -3.79 11.23
C GLY A 36 -3.20 -5.16 11.05
N ALA A 37 -3.81 -6.02 10.22
CA ALA A 37 -3.44 -7.43 10.10
C ALA A 37 -2.67 -7.79 8.82
N VAL A 38 -2.54 -6.87 7.86
CA VAL A 38 -1.97 -7.15 6.52
C VAL A 38 -0.54 -6.63 6.35
N GLY A 39 0.20 -6.50 7.46
CA GLY A 39 1.62 -6.11 7.42
C GLY A 39 1.82 -4.68 6.91
N THR A 40 1.30 -3.70 7.65
CA THR A 40 1.61 -2.28 7.41
C THR A 40 2.23 -1.73 8.69
N PHE A 41 3.38 -1.05 8.58
CA PHE A 41 4.10 -0.55 9.73
C PHE A 41 4.54 0.90 9.54
N VAL A 42 4.51 1.66 10.62
CA VAL A 42 5.25 2.93 10.75
C VAL A 42 6.52 2.65 11.55
N VAL A 43 7.65 3.14 11.08
CA VAL A 43 8.96 3.03 11.73
C VAL A 43 9.42 4.44 12.06
N ARG A 44 9.53 4.75 13.36
CA ARG A 44 9.84 6.10 13.83
C ARG A 44 11.33 6.40 13.81
N GLU A 45 12.14 5.39 14.10
CA GLU A 45 13.58 5.56 14.21
C GLU A 45 14.26 5.80 12.86
N ASN A 46 15.40 6.48 12.89
CA ASN A 46 16.22 6.72 11.72
C ASN A 46 17.05 5.47 11.37
N VAL A 47 16.44 4.53 10.66
CA VAL A 47 17.07 3.29 10.21
C VAL A 47 17.26 3.31 8.70
N SER A 48 18.38 2.77 8.20
CA SER A 48 18.59 2.63 6.76
C SER A 48 17.58 1.64 6.16
N GLU A 49 17.20 1.87 4.90
CA GLU A 49 16.24 0.99 4.22
C GLU A 49 16.72 -0.47 4.18
N SER A 50 18.01 -0.69 3.92
CA SER A 50 18.62 -2.02 3.86
C SER A 50 18.57 -2.74 5.22
N ALA A 51 18.95 -2.07 6.30
CA ALA A 51 18.90 -2.66 7.64
C ALA A 51 17.46 -2.98 8.07
N LEU A 52 16.52 -2.06 7.79
CA LEU A 52 15.10 -2.28 8.09
C LEU A 52 14.52 -3.46 7.28
N ARG A 53 14.86 -3.55 6.00
CA ARG A 53 14.44 -4.65 5.12
C ARG A 53 14.91 -6.00 5.64
N VAL A 54 16.19 -6.11 6.01
CA VAL A 54 16.77 -7.33 6.58
C VAL A 54 16.08 -7.66 7.91
N ALA A 55 15.92 -6.68 8.79
CA ALA A 55 15.31 -6.92 10.10
C ALA A 55 13.86 -7.43 10.00
N ILE A 56 13.06 -6.89 9.08
CA ILE A 56 11.69 -7.34 8.86
C ILE A 56 11.66 -8.72 8.19
N ALA A 57 12.49 -8.94 7.16
CA ALA A 57 12.58 -10.23 6.48
C ALA A 57 12.93 -11.37 7.45
N ASN A 58 13.87 -11.13 8.39
CA ASN A 58 14.27 -12.10 9.41
C ASN A 58 13.16 -12.44 10.43
N LYS A 59 12.05 -11.70 10.47
CA LYS A 59 10.88 -12.01 11.31
C LYS A 59 9.78 -12.74 10.56
N LEU A 60 9.93 -12.94 9.25
CA LEU A 60 8.93 -13.61 8.42
C LEU A 60 9.34 -15.06 8.15
N PRO A 61 8.45 -16.04 8.33
CA PRO A 61 8.73 -17.44 8.03
C PRO A 61 8.66 -17.76 6.53
N PHE A 62 8.56 -16.74 5.67
CA PHE A 62 8.42 -16.86 4.23
C PHE A 62 9.09 -15.68 3.53
N LYS A 63 9.50 -15.89 2.28
CA LYS A 63 9.97 -14.79 1.42
C LYS A 63 8.81 -13.85 1.12
N CYS A 64 8.99 -12.58 1.44
CA CYS A 64 7.99 -11.55 1.23
C CYS A 64 8.62 -10.37 0.50
N GLU A 65 7.87 -9.80 -0.43
CA GLU A 65 8.25 -8.51 -1.01
C GLU A 65 7.83 -7.38 -0.06
N ILE A 66 8.78 -6.48 0.21
CA ILE A 66 8.65 -5.44 1.23
C ILE A 66 8.78 -4.09 0.54
N MET A 67 7.73 -3.28 0.54
CA MET A 67 7.80 -1.90 0.06
C MET A 67 8.11 -1.00 1.25
N ILE A 68 9.25 -0.31 1.21
CA ILE A 68 9.66 0.66 2.23
C ILE A 68 9.65 2.04 1.57
N CYS A 69 8.89 2.98 2.11
CA CYS A 69 8.86 4.36 1.63
C CYS A 69 9.13 5.38 2.74
N PRO A 70 9.72 6.54 2.40
CA PRO A 70 9.84 7.67 3.32
C PRO A 70 8.48 8.11 3.88
N ALA A 71 8.41 8.39 5.18
CA ALA A 71 7.21 8.92 5.82
C ALA A 71 6.69 10.21 5.16
N ARG A 72 7.59 11.10 4.76
CA ARG A 72 7.26 12.35 4.04
C ARG A 72 6.44 12.10 2.77
N ASP A 73 6.65 10.98 2.09
CA ASP A 73 5.95 10.69 0.84
C ASP A 73 4.48 10.32 1.13
N ILE A 74 4.23 9.60 2.23
CA ILE A 74 2.87 9.30 2.71
C ILE A 74 2.17 10.57 3.22
N ILE A 75 2.88 11.42 3.96
CA ILE A 75 2.34 12.71 4.43
C ILE A 75 1.93 13.58 3.23
N LYS A 76 2.81 13.68 2.22
CA LYS A 76 2.52 14.42 0.98
C LYS A 76 1.35 13.81 0.23
N LEU A 77 1.30 12.48 0.09
CA LEU A 77 0.21 11.77 -0.58
C LEU A 77 -1.14 12.06 0.09
N ALA A 78 -1.18 12.06 1.43
CA ALA A 78 -2.38 12.30 2.23
C ALA A 78 -2.70 13.80 2.47
N SER A 79 -1.85 14.72 2.00
CA SER A 79 -2.08 16.17 2.16
C SER A 79 -3.10 16.74 1.17
N LYS A 80 -3.37 16.03 0.08
CA LYS A 80 -4.34 16.40 -0.95
C LYS A 80 -5.50 15.44 -0.91
N ASP A 81 -6.72 15.96 -1.08
CA ASP A 81 -7.87 15.11 -1.32
C ASP A 81 -7.91 14.67 -2.79
N LEU A 82 -7.22 13.57 -3.08
CA LEU A 82 -7.13 12.99 -4.43
C LEU A 82 -8.41 12.25 -4.84
N PHE A 83 -9.37 12.08 -3.92
CA PHE A 83 -10.62 11.37 -4.16
C PHE A 83 -11.86 12.28 -4.11
N ALA A 84 -11.71 13.59 -3.85
CA ALA A 84 -12.82 14.54 -3.69
C ALA A 84 -13.88 14.48 -4.81
N GLN A 85 -13.45 14.31 -6.07
CA GLN A 85 -14.32 14.26 -7.25
C GLN A 85 -14.64 12.83 -7.70
N GLN A 86 -14.39 11.84 -6.85
CA GLN A 86 -14.58 10.43 -7.16
C GLN A 86 -15.78 9.86 -6.40
N PRO A 87 -16.47 8.85 -6.96
CA PRO A 87 -17.56 8.20 -6.26
C PRO A 87 -17.07 7.57 -4.95
N SER A 88 -17.88 7.71 -3.92
CA SER A 88 -17.71 7.08 -2.60
C SER A 88 -18.97 6.33 -2.20
N GLY A 89 -18.85 5.39 -1.28
CA GLY A 89 -19.99 4.66 -0.73
C GLY A 89 -19.64 3.21 -0.39
N PRO A 90 -20.60 2.45 0.16
CA PRO A 90 -20.34 1.09 0.66
C PRO A 90 -19.89 0.13 -0.45
N ASN A 91 -20.22 0.41 -1.71
CA ASN A 91 -19.87 -0.41 -2.87
C ASN A 91 -18.57 -0.01 -3.56
N ILE A 92 -17.92 1.07 -3.13
CA ILE A 92 -16.68 1.58 -3.72
C ILE A 92 -15.57 1.53 -2.68
N THR A 93 -14.44 0.94 -3.04
CA THR A 93 -13.23 1.01 -2.23
C THR A 93 -12.20 1.91 -2.90
N GLN A 94 -11.78 2.95 -2.18
CA GLN A 94 -10.60 3.73 -2.51
C GLN A 94 -9.34 2.98 -2.06
N PHE A 95 -8.34 2.92 -2.93
CA PHE A 95 -7.11 2.20 -2.65
C PHE A 95 -5.88 2.92 -3.19
N VAL A 96 -4.74 2.49 -2.67
CA VAL A 96 -3.41 2.82 -3.19
C VAL A 96 -2.66 1.52 -3.43
N ASN A 97 -2.15 1.35 -4.63
CA ASN A 97 -1.10 0.40 -4.92
C ASN A 97 0.24 1.07 -4.61
N VAL A 98 1.00 0.48 -3.68
CA VAL A 98 2.37 0.87 -3.38
C VAL A 98 3.30 -0.02 -4.20
N LEU A 99 3.98 0.58 -5.17
CA LEU A 99 4.87 -0.12 -6.08
C LEU A 99 6.26 -0.34 -5.45
N ALA A 100 6.89 -1.46 -5.79
CA ALA A 100 8.26 -1.77 -5.38
C ALA A 100 9.28 -0.75 -5.92
N LYS A 101 9.02 -0.19 -7.10
CA LYS A 101 9.82 0.87 -7.73
C LYS A 101 8.91 1.90 -8.42
N ARG A 102 9.49 3.06 -8.74
CA ARG A 102 8.81 4.09 -9.53
C ARG A 102 8.52 3.55 -10.95
N LEU A 103 7.38 3.93 -11.52
CA LEU A 103 7.10 3.65 -12.94
C LEU A 103 7.98 4.50 -13.83
N HIS A 104 8.58 3.88 -14.84
CA HIS A 104 9.34 4.59 -15.87
C HIS A 104 8.41 5.32 -16.84
N ALA A 105 7.34 4.66 -17.29
CA ALA A 105 6.33 5.23 -18.17
C ALA A 105 4.93 4.93 -17.60
N PRO A 106 4.26 5.90 -16.94
CA PRO A 106 2.90 5.70 -16.45
C PRO A 106 1.90 5.62 -17.62
N PRO A 107 0.85 4.78 -17.52
CA PRO A 107 -0.21 4.78 -18.53
C PRO A 107 -0.98 6.11 -18.53
N PRO A 108 -1.69 6.43 -19.63
CA PRO A 108 -2.66 7.53 -19.64
C PRO A 108 -3.70 7.37 -18.52
N LEU A 109 -4.13 8.50 -17.96
CA LEU A 109 -5.11 8.54 -16.87
C LEU A 109 -6.33 9.39 -17.26
N PRO A 110 -7.54 9.03 -16.77
CA PRO A 110 -7.83 7.86 -15.96
C PRO A 110 -7.72 6.54 -16.75
N LEU A 111 -7.30 5.46 -16.08
CA LEU A 111 -7.31 4.12 -16.67
C LEU A 111 -8.46 3.31 -16.05
N SER A 112 -9.47 3.01 -16.85
CA SER A 112 -10.63 2.21 -16.44
C SER A 112 -10.53 0.80 -16.98
N LEU A 113 -10.89 -0.20 -16.17
CA LEU A 113 -10.94 -1.60 -16.57
C LEU A 113 -12.29 -2.21 -16.18
N PRO A 114 -12.97 -2.94 -17.10
CA PRO A 114 -12.55 -3.24 -18.47
C PRO A 114 -12.72 -2.08 -19.47
N SER A 115 -13.64 -1.15 -19.21
CA SER A 115 -13.95 0.01 -20.05
C SER A 115 -14.43 1.17 -19.19
N ASP A 116 -14.60 2.36 -19.77
CA ASP A 116 -15.06 3.56 -19.02
C ASP A 116 -16.51 3.48 -18.53
N GLY A 117 -17.41 2.84 -19.29
CA GLY A 117 -18.83 2.69 -18.88
C GLY A 117 -19.04 1.66 -17.78
N ASP A 118 -18.31 0.54 -17.84
CA ASP A 118 -18.51 -0.64 -16.99
C ASP A 118 -17.35 -0.92 -16.04
N TRP A 119 -16.62 0.13 -15.68
CA TRP A 119 -15.40 -0.02 -14.89
C TRP A 119 -15.66 -0.76 -13.57
N LEU A 120 -14.80 -1.75 -13.30
CA LEU A 120 -14.66 -2.42 -12.01
C LEU A 120 -13.47 -1.87 -11.24
N ILE A 121 -12.47 -1.36 -11.96
CA ILE A 121 -11.32 -0.63 -11.40
C ILE A 121 -11.11 0.63 -12.22
N LYS A 122 -10.81 1.72 -11.53
CA LYS A 122 -10.40 2.98 -12.14
C LYS A 122 -9.14 3.50 -11.45
N ILE A 123 -8.06 3.68 -12.19
CA ILE A 123 -6.86 4.38 -11.72
C ILE A 123 -7.02 5.85 -12.07
N ILE A 124 -6.87 6.71 -11.08
CA ILE A 124 -7.18 8.15 -11.20
C ILE A 124 -5.94 9.03 -11.11
N ALA A 125 -4.88 8.54 -10.45
CA ALA A 125 -3.67 9.32 -10.22
C ALA A 125 -2.48 8.40 -9.99
N ILE A 126 -1.30 8.87 -10.40
CA ILE A 126 -0.01 8.23 -10.12
C ILE A 126 0.92 9.29 -9.54
N GLN A 127 1.45 9.04 -8.35
CA GLN A 127 2.41 9.91 -7.68
C GLN A 127 3.65 9.11 -7.28
N GLY A 128 4.70 9.17 -8.11
CA GLY A 128 5.92 8.41 -7.88
C GLY A 128 5.66 6.89 -7.92
N ARG A 129 5.65 6.25 -6.74
CA ARG A 129 5.37 4.81 -6.57
C ARG A 129 3.95 4.51 -6.09
N PHE A 130 3.11 5.52 -5.92
CA PHE A 130 1.74 5.38 -5.44
C PHE A 130 0.78 5.48 -6.61
N VAL A 131 0.02 4.42 -6.85
CA VAL A 131 -1.03 4.38 -7.88
C VAL A 131 -2.36 4.38 -7.16
N LEU A 132 -3.13 5.45 -7.34
CA LEU A 132 -4.39 5.66 -6.66
C LEU A 132 -5.55 5.24 -7.54
N GLY A 133 -6.51 4.56 -6.95
CA GLY A 133 -7.67 4.11 -7.69
C GLY A 133 -8.86 3.75 -6.83
N LEU A 134 -9.91 3.35 -7.54
CA LEU A 134 -11.19 2.92 -7.02
C LEU A 134 -11.45 1.51 -7.54
N TYR A 135 -12.08 0.67 -6.74
CA TYR A 135 -12.71 -0.53 -7.27
C TYR A 135 -14.13 -0.70 -6.74
N ARG A 136 -15.00 -1.25 -7.59
CA ARG A 136 -16.35 -1.68 -7.20
C ARG A 136 -16.26 -2.99 -6.43
N ARG A 137 -16.86 -3.07 -5.25
CA ARG A 137 -16.83 -4.26 -4.38
C ARG A 137 -17.65 -5.41 -4.98
N GLN A 138 -17.03 -6.13 -5.89
CA GLN A 138 -17.58 -7.31 -6.55
C GLN A 138 -16.45 -8.34 -6.71
N MET A 139 -16.76 -9.64 -6.68
CA MET A 139 -15.72 -10.69 -6.75
C MET A 139 -14.80 -10.53 -7.97
N LYS A 140 -15.37 -10.10 -9.11
CA LYS A 140 -14.62 -9.84 -10.36
C LYS A 140 -13.51 -8.79 -10.19
N ALA A 141 -13.66 -7.81 -9.28
CA ALA A 141 -12.68 -6.73 -9.09
C ALA A 141 -11.31 -7.24 -8.63
N ILE A 142 -11.24 -8.35 -7.88
CA ILE A 142 -9.97 -8.95 -7.45
C ILE A 142 -9.11 -9.36 -8.67
N SER A 143 -9.75 -9.94 -9.69
CA SER A 143 -9.06 -10.32 -10.93
C SER A 143 -8.47 -9.11 -11.67
N TYR A 144 -9.16 -7.96 -11.62
CA TYR A 144 -8.69 -6.73 -12.25
C TYR A 144 -7.56 -6.07 -11.45
N LEU A 145 -7.51 -6.21 -10.12
CA LEU A 145 -6.37 -5.70 -9.34
C LEU A 145 -5.08 -6.40 -9.75
N GLY A 146 -5.13 -7.71 -10.00
CA GLY A 146 -4.01 -8.46 -10.57
C GLY A 146 -3.66 -8.05 -12.00
N LYS A 147 -4.66 -7.68 -12.82
CA LYS A 147 -4.42 -7.14 -14.18
C LYS A 147 -3.72 -5.78 -14.13
N VAL A 148 -4.08 -4.89 -13.19
CA VAL A 148 -3.40 -3.60 -13.01
C VAL A 148 -1.92 -3.82 -12.71
N GLU A 149 -1.58 -4.73 -11.79
CA GLU A 149 -0.18 -5.04 -11.51
C GLU A 149 0.58 -5.53 -12.75
N LYS A 150 -0.03 -6.42 -13.55
CA LYS A 150 0.56 -6.90 -14.82
C LYS A 150 0.76 -5.76 -15.82
N LEU A 151 -0.21 -4.87 -15.97
CA LEU A 151 -0.13 -3.70 -16.87
C LEU A 151 0.98 -2.73 -16.44
N LEU A 152 1.15 -2.54 -15.13
CA LEU A 152 2.17 -1.66 -14.58
C LEU A 152 3.58 -2.28 -14.67
N GLY A 153 3.70 -3.60 -14.83
CA GLY A 153 4.98 -4.31 -14.94
C GLY A 153 5.86 -4.20 -13.69
N VAL A 154 5.29 -3.76 -12.57
CA VAL A 154 5.99 -3.52 -11.31
C VAL A 154 5.22 -4.18 -10.18
N PRO A 155 5.89 -4.99 -9.36
CA PRO A 155 5.24 -5.56 -8.20
C PRO A 155 4.63 -4.50 -7.28
N ALA A 156 3.43 -4.78 -6.79
CA ALA A 156 2.63 -3.84 -6.04
C ALA A 156 2.01 -4.49 -4.81
N THR A 157 1.70 -3.68 -3.81
CA THR A 157 0.80 -4.08 -2.74
C THR A 157 -0.33 -3.07 -2.57
N THR A 158 -1.56 -3.57 -2.62
CA THR A 158 -2.77 -2.77 -2.46
C THR A 158 -3.05 -2.49 -0.99
N ARG A 159 -3.34 -1.24 -0.65
CA ARG A 159 -3.86 -0.83 0.65
C ARG A 159 -5.10 0.01 0.49
N ASN A 160 -6.05 -0.19 1.39
CA ASN A 160 -7.22 0.68 1.50
C ASN A 160 -6.77 2.10 1.83
N TRP A 161 -7.39 3.10 1.23
CA TRP A 161 -7.07 4.51 1.47
C TRP A 161 -7.19 4.90 2.95
N ASN A 162 -8.18 4.37 3.67
CA ASN A 162 -8.32 4.59 5.12
C ASN A 162 -7.11 4.09 5.91
N THR A 163 -6.42 3.04 5.44
CA THR A 163 -5.16 2.59 6.05
C THR A 163 -4.06 3.63 5.85
N ILE A 164 -3.98 4.23 4.66
CA ILE A 164 -3.01 5.29 4.36
C ILE A 164 -3.29 6.54 5.22
N LEU A 165 -4.56 6.92 5.38
CA LEU A 165 -4.97 8.02 6.25
C LEU A 165 -4.59 7.76 7.72
N LYS A 166 -4.81 6.53 8.23
CA LYS A 166 -4.36 6.14 9.57
C LYS A 166 -2.85 6.23 9.75
N VAL A 167 -2.08 5.76 8.75
CA VAL A 167 -0.61 5.90 8.74
C VAL A 167 -0.22 7.38 8.78
N ALA A 168 -0.81 8.22 7.92
CA ALA A 168 -0.51 9.65 7.89
C ALA A 168 -0.85 10.35 9.22
N ALA A 169 -1.96 9.99 9.86
CA ALA A 169 -2.34 10.53 11.16
C ALA A 169 -1.33 10.17 12.26
N ILE A 170 -0.76 8.97 12.25
CA ILE A 170 0.28 8.56 13.19
C ILE A 170 1.58 9.31 12.94
N LEU A 171 1.95 9.48 11.66
CA LEU A 171 3.15 10.22 11.27
C LEU A 171 3.10 11.71 11.63
N LYS A 172 1.92 12.34 11.59
CA LYS A 172 1.74 13.75 11.99
C LYS A 172 1.80 13.99 13.51
N ARG A 173 1.67 12.93 14.31
CA ARG A 173 1.72 12.97 15.78
C ARG A 173 3.13 12.67 16.32
N THR A 174 4.10 12.48 15.44
CA THR A 174 5.51 12.19 15.76
C THR A 174 6.32 13.44 15.50
#